data_AF-F7K3R0-F1
#
_entry.id   AF-F7K3R0-F1
#
_cell.length_a   1.000
_cell.length_b   1.000
_cell.length_c   1.000
_cell.angle_alpha   90.00
_cell.angle_beta   90.00
_cell.angle_gamma   90.00
#
_symmetry.space_group_name_H-M   'P 1'
#
loop_
_entity.id
_entity.type
_entity.pdbx_description
1 polymer ?
#
loop_
_entity_poly.entity_id
_entity_poly.type
_entity_poly.pdbx_seq_one_letter_code
_entity_poly.pdbx_strand_id
1 'polypeptide(L)'
;MKVNKEYVSDNNTYESNHPQYIVVHNTDNFAAGADASAHARAQYNGNLSTSVHYYTDDKDTVYQAAPHGRGCWYVGVDYGGRIFGTVNNKNSIGVEMCVQAGYDYNKAFANTVEFVRQLMAETGIPADRVVQHYDVCAKNCPSQIRAKGMWEEFKRQIGKGGSGQTEDVSYYTKIMGKSVVSVEQMEHYIREKNKAVAQSVVDMLPLYLSEGEAEGVRGDIAFAQFCLETGNFGFSGSAVTLEQNNFCGMGVMDNGMKGNSFGTAQLGIRAQVQHLKAYACTDELVNVKVDPRFQYAARGSAPYVEWLGIQENPQGKGWASGAGYGKKILIILKGIIGDAGSGNPGGNGDQPIQPLSGYVKVFYKGKDGLNVRKAPCMGDNVDQVVYDGIYTVVGISADGEWYKLKSGLYLTTGKEYVQFMESLPGESSYMVKVGIPDLNIRKGPGTDHARTGKFTGAGVFTIVEEADGAGAGKWGLLKSYQKKRDGWIALDFATRI
;
A
#
# COMPACT_ATOMS: atom_id res chain seq x y z
N MET A 1 -2.74 -6.01 22.79
CA MET A 1 -3.85 -6.87 23.27
C MET A 1 -3.61 -7.35 24.70
N LYS A 2 -4.68 -7.55 25.49
CA LYS A 2 -4.57 -8.20 26.80
C LYS A 2 -4.32 -9.70 26.61
N VAL A 3 -3.28 -10.25 27.24
CA VAL A 3 -2.97 -11.69 27.19
C VAL A 3 -3.38 -12.36 28.50
N ASN A 4 -4.32 -13.29 28.44
CA ASN A 4 -4.67 -14.19 29.53
C ASN A 4 -3.75 -15.44 29.50
N LYS A 5 -3.17 -15.78 30.66
CA LYS A 5 -2.24 -16.91 30.84
C LYS A 5 -2.77 -18.01 31.76
N GLU A 6 -4.06 -17.99 32.11
CA GLU A 6 -4.71 -18.95 33.01
C GLU A 6 -4.62 -20.40 32.48
N TYR A 7 -4.61 -20.58 31.15
CA TYR A 7 -4.60 -21.90 30.50
C TYR A 7 -3.24 -22.29 29.92
N VAL A 8 -2.14 -21.67 30.36
CA VAL A 8 -0.79 -22.08 29.94
C VAL A 8 -0.43 -23.42 30.56
N SER A 9 -0.08 -24.40 29.73
CA SER A 9 0.41 -25.71 30.17
C SER A 9 1.43 -26.31 29.21
N ASP A 10 2.16 -27.31 29.69
CA ASP A 10 3.08 -28.11 28.87
C ASP A 10 2.40 -29.31 28.20
N ASN A 11 1.07 -29.44 28.34
CA ASN A 11 0.30 -30.55 27.80
C ASN A 11 0.38 -30.58 26.27
N ASN A 12 0.64 -31.77 25.71
CA ASN A 12 0.79 -31.97 24.27
C ASN A 12 1.81 -31.01 23.62
N THR A 13 2.98 -30.84 24.27
CA THR A 13 4.09 -30.02 23.75
C THR A 13 5.38 -30.83 23.63
N TYR A 14 6.28 -30.41 22.75
CA TYR A 14 7.67 -30.86 22.74
C TYR A 14 8.46 -30.21 23.86
N GLU A 15 9.55 -30.86 24.26
CA GLU A 15 10.39 -30.41 25.38
C GLU A 15 11.06 -29.06 25.18
N SER A 16 11.34 -28.70 23.92
CA SER A 16 12.04 -27.48 23.58
C SER A 16 11.47 -26.80 22.34
N ASN A 17 11.62 -25.47 22.33
CA ASN A 17 11.35 -24.61 21.19
C ASN A 17 12.37 -23.47 21.16
N HIS A 18 12.85 -23.15 19.96
CA HIS A 18 13.73 -22.02 19.71
C HIS A 18 13.07 -21.11 18.66
N PRO A 19 12.06 -20.31 19.06
CA PRO A 19 11.29 -19.50 18.12
C PRO A 19 12.17 -18.62 17.24
N GLN A 20 12.02 -18.79 15.93
CA GLN A 20 12.59 -17.94 14.89
C GLN A 20 11.49 -17.39 13.95
N TYR A 21 10.30 -17.98 14.01
CA TYR A 21 9.16 -17.67 13.14
C TYR A 21 7.86 -17.58 13.95
N ILE A 22 6.87 -16.89 13.40
CA ILE A 22 5.49 -16.94 13.87
C ILE A 22 4.65 -17.56 12.74
N VAL A 23 3.85 -18.58 13.04
CA VAL A 23 2.97 -19.23 12.07
C VAL A 23 1.53 -18.90 12.40
N VAL A 24 0.82 -18.29 11.44
CA VAL A 24 -0.58 -17.87 11.59
C VAL A 24 -1.51 -18.93 11.01
N HIS A 25 -2.57 -19.22 11.74
CA HIS A 25 -3.57 -20.24 11.44
C HIS A 25 -5.00 -19.72 11.58
N ASN A 26 -5.96 -20.46 11.01
CA ASN A 26 -7.35 -20.38 11.41
C ASN A 26 -7.78 -21.71 12.00
N THR A 27 -8.56 -21.64 13.10
CA THR A 27 -8.99 -22.83 13.84
C THR A 27 -9.82 -23.78 12.97
N ASP A 28 -10.48 -23.25 11.94
CA ASP A 28 -11.47 -23.93 11.10
C ASP A 28 -12.56 -24.65 11.91
N ASN A 29 -12.77 -24.19 13.14
CA ASN A 29 -13.81 -24.66 14.04
C ASN A 29 -14.96 -23.67 14.02
N PHE A 30 -15.92 -23.93 13.13
CA PHE A 30 -17.08 -23.06 12.90
C PHE A 30 -18.21 -23.28 13.93
N ALA A 31 -18.02 -24.13 14.94
CA ALA A 31 -19.05 -24.37 15.95
C ALA A 31 -19.28 -23.12 16.83
N ALA A 32 -20.54 -22.83 17.17
CA ALA A 32 -20.86 -21.74 18.08
C ALA A 32 -20.17 -21.94 19.45
N GLY A 33 -19.54 -20.89 19.96
CA GLY A 33 -18.82 -20.93 21.24
C GLY A 33 -17.39 -21.50 21.16
N ALA A 34 -16.90 -21.85 19.97
CA ALA A 34 -15.50 -22.24 19.75
C ALA A 34 -14.56 -21.02 19.70
N ASP A 35 -14.61 -20.17 20.73
CA ASP A 35 -13.81 -18.94 20.82
C ASP A 35 -12.39 -19.20 21.37
N ALA A 36 -11.60 -18.13 21.57
CA ALA A 36 -10.22 -18.26 22.02
C ALA A 36 -10.10 -18.87 23.42
N SER A 37 -11.01 -18.51 24.32
CA SER A 37 -11.05 -19.08 25.68
C SER A 37 -11.40 -20.56 25.66
N ALA A 38 -12.35 -20.98 24.82
CA ALA A 38 -12.78 -22.35 24.71
C ALA A 38 -11.65 -23.25 24.18
N HIS A 39 -10.95 -22.81 23.15
CA HIS A 39 -9.81 -23.56 22.60
C HIS A 39 -8.64 -23.66 23.58
N ALA A 40 -8.25 -22.56 24.22
CA ALA A 40 -7.17 -22.58 25.21
C ALA A 40 -7.49 -23.51 26.40
N ARG A 41 -8.73 -23.47 26.90
CA ARG A 41 -9.21 -24.38 27.95
C ARG A 41 -9.25 -25.84 27.49
N ALA A 42 -9.65 -26.10 26.25
CA ALA A 42 -9.65 -27.45 25.70
C ALA A 42 -8.24 -28.02 25.57
N GLN A 43 -7.26 -27.21 25.12
CA GLN A 43 -5.85 -27.60 25.10
C GLN A 43 -5.32 -27.89 26.50
N TYR A 44 -5.60 -27.00 27.46
CA TYR A 44 -5.19 -27.16 28.86
C TYR A 44 -5.71 -28.46 29.49
N ASN A 45 -6.99 -28.79 29.23
CA ASN A 45 -7.62 -30.01 29.73
C ASN A 45 -7.19 -31.30 28.99
N GLY A 46 -6.34 -31.21 27.96
CA GLY A 46 -5.90 -32.36 27.17
C GLY A 46 -6.96 -32.90 26.19
N ASN A 47 -7.95 -32.08 25.83
CA ASN A 47 -9.05 -32.47 24.94
C ASN A 47 -8.71 -32.33 23.44
N LEU A 48 -7.51 -31.82 23.10
CA LEU A 48 -7.06 -31.62 21.73
C LEU A 48 -5.84 -32.50 21.42
N SER A 49 -5.84 -33.13 20.25
CA SER A 49 -4.70 -33.92 19.75
C SER A 49 -3.59 -33.06 19.14
N THR A 50 -3.85 -31.78 18.91
CA THR A 50 -2.89 -30.76 18.45
C THR A 50 -2.72 -29.68 19.51
N SER A 51 -1.74 -28.79 19.30
CA SER A 51 -1.51 -27.67 20.21
C SER A 51 -0.95 -26.45 19.48
N VAL A 52 -1.23 -25.25 20.00
CA VAL A 52 -0.61 -23.98 19.59
C VAL A 52 -0.25 -23.15 20.83
N HIS A 53 0.43 -22.02 20.61
CA HIS A 53 0.84 -21.15 21.70
C HIS A 53 -0.24 -20.14 22.06
N TYR A 54 -0.99 -19.65 21.07
CA TYR A 54 -1.97 -18.59 21.26
C TYR A 54 -3.24 -18.80 20.45
N TYR A 55 -4.36 -18.39 21.04
CA TYR A 55 -5.66 -18.24 20.38
C TYR A 55 -6.13 -16.79 20.46
N THR A 56 -6.55 -16.25 19.32
CA THR A 56 -7.17 -14.93 19.15
C THR A 56 -8.60 -15.08 18.63
N ASP A 57 -9.47 -14.12 18.91
CA ASP A 57 -10.84 -14.04 18.38
C ASP A 57 -11.27 -12.57 18.22
N ASP A 58 -12.56 -12.34 18.01
CA ASP A 58 -13.19 -11.01 17.90
C ASP A 58 -13.45 -10.32 19.27
N LYS A 59 -12.92 -10.87 20.37
CA LYS A 59 -12.97 -10.27 21.71
C LYS A 59 -11.64 -9.62 22.07
N ASP A 60 -11.63 -8.85 23.14
CA ASP A 60 -10.49 -7.99 23.48
C ASP A 60 -9.37 -8.71 24.27
N THR A 61 -9.41 -10.06 24.33
CA THR A 61 -8.47 -10.89 25.11
C THR A 61 -7.91 -12.04 24.28
N VAL A 62 -6.59 -12.15 24.27
CA VAL A 62 -5.84 -13.27 23.68
C VAL A 62 -5.55 -14.30 24.77
N TYR A 63 -5.62 -15.58 24.44
CA TYR A 63 -5.31 -16.65 25.39
C TYR A 63 -4.00 -17.34 25.02
N GLN A 64 -3.05 -17.36 25.95
CA GLN A 64 -1.85 -18.19 25.84
C GLN A 64 -2.15 -19.60 26.34
N ALA A 65 -1.84 -20.61 25.55
CA ALA A 65 -2.09 -22.02 25.85
C ALA A 65 -0.80 -22.83 26.09
N ALA A 66 0.35 -22.34 25.63
CA ALA A 66 1.66 -22.95 25.88
C ALA A 66 2.77 -21.89 26.04
N PRO A 67 3.83 -22.16 26.84
CA PRO A 67 4.98 -21.27 26.95
C PRO A 67 5.85 -21.32 25.68
N HIS A 68 6.53 -20.21 25.34
CA HIS A 68 7.36 -20.11 24.13
C HIS A 68 8.54 -21.10 24.09
N GLY A 69 9.01 -21.55 25.24
CA GLY A 69 10.12 -22.51 25.34
C GLY A 69 9.72 -23.95 25.00
N ARG A 70 8.44 -24.22 24.76
CA ARG A 70 7.88 -25.55 24.46
C ARG A 70 7.35 -25.58 23.04
N GLY A 71 7.68 -26.61 22.27
CA GLY A 71 7.22 -26.72 20.88
C GLY A 71 5.77 -27.20 20.86
N CYS A 72 4.96 -26.78 19.89
CA CYS A 72 3.56 -27.22 19.79
C CYS A 72 3.29 -27.96 18.46
N TRP A 73 2.22 -28.75 18.37
CA TRP A 73 1.91 -29.60 17.23
C TRP A 73 0.91 -28.95 16.27
N TYR A 74 1.38 -28.02 15.41
CA TYR A 74 0.50 -27.28 14.48
C TYR A 74 0.99 -27.20 13.03
N VAL A 75 2.28 -27.41 12.75
CA VAL A 75 2.80 -27.35 11.37
C VAL A 75 2.51 -28.63 10.57
N GLY A 76 2.33 -29.77 11.25
CA GLY A 76 2.19 -31.09 10.61
C GLY A 76 3.54 -31.67 10.13
N VAL A 77 3.57 -32.98 9.85
CA VAL A 77 4.77 -33.72 9.39
C VAL A 77 4.67 -34.21 7.95
N ASP A 78 3.51 -34.06 7.32
CA ASP A 78 3.27 -34.39 5.93
C ASP A 78 3.05 -33.09 5.13
N TYR A 79 3.55 -33.05 3.89
CA TYR A 79 3.40 -32.01 2.84
C TYR A 79 4.53 -30.97 2.65
N GLY A 80 5.00 -30.87 1.40
CA GLY A 80 6.14 -30.07 0.92
C GLY A 80 5.82 -28.64 0.50
N GLY A 81 5.47 -27.78 1.46
CA GLY A 81 5.39 -26.33 1.25
C GLY A 81 6.77 -25.70 0.98
N ARG A 82 6.77 -24.43 0.53
CA ARG A 82 7.98 -23.71 0.07
C ARG A 82 9.11 -23.70 1.11
N ILE A 83 8.75 -23.59 2.38
CA ILE A 83 9.70 -23.54 3.50
C ILE A 83 9.54 -24.72 4.46
N PHE A 84 9.00 -25.84 3.98
CA PHE A 84 8.90 -27.09 4.74
C PHE A 84 10.29 -27.53 5.23
N GLY A 85 10.37 -28.01 6.46
CA GLY A 85 11.64 -28.36 7.12
C GLY A 85 12.42 -27.15 7.66
N THR A 86 12.34 -25.98 7.00
CA THR A 86 12.92 -24.72 7.50
C THR A 86 12.13 -24.18 8.67
N VAL A 87 10.79 -24.09 8.54
CA VAL A 87 9.88 -23.75 9.64
C VAL A 87 9.23 -25.03 10.15
N ASN A 88 9.25 -25.25 11.46
CA ASN A 88 8.76 -26.47 12.10
C ASN A 88 8.21 -26.20 13.51
N ASN A 89 7.65 -27.24 14.13
CA ASN A 89 7.02 -27.21 15.46
C ASN A 89 7.95 -26.79 16.62
N LYS A 90 9.28 -26.80 16.43
CA LYS A 90 10.30 -26.55 17.46
C LYS A 90 11.14 -25.30 17.19
N ASN A 91 10.79 -24.51 16.17
CA ASN A 91 11.44 -23.22 15.90
C ASN A 91 10.46 -22.09 15.58
N SER A 92 9.21 -22.21 16.02
CA SER A 92 8.18 -21.22 15.72
C SER A 92 7.15 -21.07 16.84
N ILE A 93 6.36 -19.99 16.77
CA ILE A 93 5.21 -19.75 17.64
C ILE A 93 3.94 -19.78 16.79
N GLY A 94 3.06 -20.74 17.05
CA GLY A 94 1.75 -20.87 16.41
C GLY A 94 0.68 -19.96 17.03
N VAL A 95 -0.02 -19.20 16.18
CA VAL A 95 -1.13 -18.30 16.53
C VAL A 95 -2.37 -18.68 15.73
N GLU A 96 -3.44 -19.05 16.42
CA GLU A 96 -4.73 -19.43 15.84
C GLU A 96 -5.74 -18.29 15.94
N MET A 97 -6.28 -17.84 14.80
CA MET A 97 -7.44 -16.95 14.77
C MET A 97 -8.72 -17.79 14.71
N CYS A 98 -9.57 -17.66 15.73
CA CYS A 98 -10.85 -18.37 15.85
C CYS A 98 -11.84 -17.88 14.80
N VAL A 99 -12.67 -18.81 14.29
CA VAL A 99 -13.63 -18.58 13.20
C VAL A 99 -15.01 -19.18 13.53
N GLN A 100 -15.36 -19.16 14.82
CA GLN A 100 -16.61 -19.70 15.35
C GLN A 100 -17.84 -19.04 14.71
N ALA A 101 -18.98 -19.75 14.64
CA ALA A 101 -20.21 -19.19 14.10
C ALA A 101 -20.57 -17.84 14.75
N GLY A 102 -20.85 -16.83 13.92
CA GLY A 102 -21.27 -15.50 14.34
C GLY A 102 -20.15 -14.52 14.72
N TYR A 103 -18.87 -14.91 14.58
CA TYR A 103 -17.75 -14.02 14.85
C TYR A 103 -17.69 -12.82 13.88
N ASP A 104 -17.18 -11.68 14.36
CA ASP A 104 -16.80 -10.56 13.51
C ASP A 104 -15.41 -10.80 12.90
N TYR A 105 -15.38 -11.13 11.61
CA TYR A 105 -14.14 -11.35 10.88
C TYR A 105 -13.19 -10.14 10.94
N ASN A 106 -13.70 -8.92 10.76
CA ASN A 106 -12.84 -7.73 10.69
C ASN A 106 -12.19 -7.48 12.05
N LYS A 107 -12.96 -7.66 13.13
CA LYS A 107 -12.45 -7.52 14.49
C LYS A 107 -11.46 -8.64 14.84
N ALA A 108 -11.77 -9.90 14.55
CA ALA A 108 -10.84 -11.02 14.75
C ALA A 108 -9.53 -10.84 13.97
N PHE A 109 -9.60 -10.37 12.73
CA PHE A 109 -8.45 -10.07 11.89
C PHE A 109 -7.59 -8.96 12.51
N ALA A 110 -8.20 -7.83 12.89
CA ALA A 110 -7.51 -6.69 13.50
C ALA A 110 -6.85 -7.09 14.83
N ASN A 111 -7.56 -7.81 15.70
CA ASN A 111 -7.03 -8.32 16.97
C ASN A 111 -5.83 -9.24 16.76
N THR A 112 -5.89 -10.11 15.75
CA THR A 112 -4.79 -11.03 15.41
C THR A 112 -3.57 -10.27 14.89
N VAL A 113 -3.77 -9.27 14.03
CA VAL A 113 -2.69 -8.37 13.57
C VAL A 113 -2.05 -7.64 14.76
N GLU A 114 -2.86 -7.03 15.63
CA GLU A 114 -2.36 -6.31 16.80
C GLU A 114 -1.54 -7.23 17.71
N PHE A 115 -2.07 -8.43 17.98
CA PHE A 115 -1.39 -9.40 18.82
C PHE A 115 -0.09 -9.91 18.18
N VAL A 116 -0.08 -10.22 16.88
CA VAL A 116 1.14 -10.66 16.20
C VAL A 116 2.21 -9.56 16.22
N ARG A 117 1.84 -8.29 16.09
CA ARG A 117 2.79 -7.17 16.28
C ARG A 117 3.37 -7.13 17.69
N GLN A 118 2.52 -7.29 18.70
CA GLN A 118 2.96 -7.36 20.08
C GLN A 118 3.94 -8.53 20.28
N LEU A 119 3.61 -9.71 19.75
CA LEU A 119 4.46 -10.90 19.82
C LEU A 119 5.79 -10.72 19.08
N MET A 120 5.79 -10.06 17.91
CA MET A 120 7.01 -9.69 17.19
C MET A 120 7.90 -8.78 18.03
N ALA A 121 7.33 -7.77 18.70
CA ALA A 121 8.06 -6.87 19.58
C ALA A 121 8.63 -7.60 20.82
N GLU A 122 7.86 -8.52 21.41
CA GLU A 122 8.29 -9.30 22.58
C GLU A 122 9.41 -10.29 22.26
N THR A 123 9.39 -10.90 21.07
CA THR A 123 10.33 -11.97 20.68
C THR A 123 11.50 -11.50 19.82
N GLY A 124 11.40 -10.30 19.24
CA GLY A 124 12.33 -9.81 18.23
C GLY A 124 12.21 -10.51 16.87
N ILE A 125 11.18 -11.34 16.65
CA ILE A 125 10.96 -12.01 15.36
C ILE A 125 10.50 -10.97 14.33
N PRO A 126 11.24 -10.78 13.22
CA PRO A 126 10.92 -9.76 12.22
C PRO A 126 9.70 -10.14 11.37
N ALA A 127 9.09 -9.13 10.75
CA ALA A 127 7.85 -9.27 9.98
C ALA A 127 7.98 -10.29 8.84
N ASP A 128 9.14 -10.38 8.19
CA ASP A 128 9.41 -11.33 7.10
C ASP A 128 9.37 -12.80 7.56
N ARG A 129 9.57 -13.06 8.86
CA ARG A 129 9.47 -14.39 9.49
C ARG A 129 8.11 -14.68 10.13
N VAL A 130 7.11 -13.84 9.89
CA VAL A 130 5.70 -14.17 10.11
C VAL A 130 5.13 -14.80 8.85
N VAL A 131 4.70 -16.04 8.94
CA VAL A 131 4.28 -16.86 7.79
C VAL A 131 2.90 -17.47 8.03
N GLN A 132 2.20 -17.81 6.95
CA GLN A 132 0.97 -18.61 7.03
C GLN A 132 1.33 -20.09 7.01
N HIS A 133 0.51 -20.93 7.63
CA HIS A 133 0.69 -22.38 7.58
C HIS A 133 0.83 -22.93 6.15
N TYR A 134 0.12 -22.31 5.19
CA TYR A 134 0.25 -22.59 3.76
C TYR A 134 1.68 -22.46 3.23
N ASP A 135 2.44 -21.44 3.64
CA ASP A 135 3.82 -21.27 3.17
C ASP A 135 4.70 -22.44 3.63
N VAL A 136 4.40 -22.98 4.81
CA VAL A 136 5.18 -24.02 5.47
C VAL A 136 4.90 -25.40 4.90
N CYS A 137 3.64 -25.83 4.81
CA CYS A 137 3.29 -27.19 4.37
C CYS A 137 2.22 -27.25 3.27
N ALA A 138 1.91 -26.13 2.60
CA ALA A 138 0.87 -26.02 1.56
C ALA A 138 -0.57 -26.35 2.01
N LYS A 139 -0.83 -26.54 3.30
CA LYS A 139 -2.20 -26.63 3.83
C LYS A 139 -2.91 -25.29 3.60
N ASN A 140 -4.15 -25.29 3.11
CA ASN A 140 -4.93 -24.06 2.92
C ASN A 140 -5.36 -23.42 4.26
N CYS A 141 -4.39 -22.86 4.97
CA CYS A 141 -4.53 -22.29 6.31
C CYS A 141 -3.56 -21.10 6.41
N PRO A 142 -3.99 -19.93 6.94
CA PRO A 142 -5.29 -19.61 7.54
C PRO A 142 -6.42 -19.49 6.50
N SER A 143 -7.45 -20.34 6.59
CA SER A 143 -8.45 -20.53 5.53
C SER A 143 -9.24 -19.26 5.20
N GLN A 144 -9.70 -18.52 6.23
CA GLN A 144 -10.57 -17.36 6.08
C GLN A 144 -9.80 -16.13 5.60
N ILE A 145 -8.57 -15.94 6.10
CA ILE A 145 -7.68 -14.87 5.63
C ILE A 145 -7.33 -15.08 4.16
N ARG A 146 -7.02 -16.34 3.78
CA ARG A 146 -6.70 -16.70 2.39
C ARG A 146 -7.91 -16.58 1.46
N ALA A 147 -9.08 -17.06 1.87
CA ALA A 147 -10.30 -16.98 1.08
C ALA A 147 -10.70 -15.52 0.75
N LYS A 148 -10.35 -14.57 1.62
CA LYS A 148 -10.58 -13.14 1.40
C LYS A 148 -9.42 -12.41 0.72
N GLY A 149 -8.33 -13.10 0.40
CA GLY A 149 -7.13 -12.50 -0.22
C GLY A 149 -6.40 -11.53 0.70
N MET A 150 -6.56 -11.64 2.02
CA MET A 150 -6.09 -10.64 2.99
C MET A 150 -4.72 -10.96 3.61
N TRP A 151 -4.01 -11.97 3.11
CA TRP A 151 -2.69 -12.33 3.65
C TRP A 151 -1.64 -11.22 3.46
N GLU A 152 -1.58 -10.62 2.27
CA GLU A 152 -0.66 -9.50 2.01
C GLU A 152 -1.01 -8.27 2.85
N GLU A 153 -2.31 -8.05 3.09
CA GLU A 153 -2.78 -7.01 3.98
C GLU A 153 -2.37 -7.29 5.44
N PHE A 154 -2.49 -8.53 5.90
CA PHE A 154 -2.01 -8.96 7.22
C PHE A 154 -0.51 -8.65 7.37
N LYS A 155 0.30 -9.05 6.38
CA LYS A 155 1.74 -8.78 6.32
C LYS A 155 2.06 -7.29 6.32
N ARG A 156 1.30 -6.48 5.59
CA ARG A 156 1.43 -5.02 5.58
C ARG A 156 1.15 -4.44 6.96
N GLN A 157 0.05 -4.82 7.60
CA GLN A 157 -0.33 -4.25 8.89
C GLN A 157 0.63 -4.64 10.01
N ILE A 158 1.16 -5.86 10.04
CA ILE A 158 2.17 -6.25 11.05
C ILE A 158 3.53 -5.58 10.82
N GLY A 159 3.88 -5.31 9.55
CA GLY A 159 5.13 -4.63 9.18
C GLY A 159 5.20 -3.17 9.62
N LYS A 160 4.05 -2.49 9.79
CA LYS A 160 3.95 -1.09 10.23
C LYS A 160 4.28 -0.87 11.73
N GLY A 161 4.93 -1.82 12.42
CA GLY A 161 5.08 -1.82 13.89
C GLY A 161 6.47 -1.86 14.48
N GLY A 162 7.51 -2.01 13.66
CA GLY A 162 8.87 -1.69 14.03
C GLY A 162 9.21 -0.30 13.50
N SER A 163 9.57 0.63 14.37
CA SER A 163 10.24 1.91 14.07
C SER A 163 9.98 2.50 12.67
N GLY A 164 8.94 3.33 12.56
CA GLY A 164 8.87 4.41 11.56
C GLY A 164 8.76 3.99 10.09
N GLN A 165 7.57 3.61 9.67
CA GLN A 165 6.99 4.16 8.44
C GLN A 165 5.51 4.50 8.70
N THR A 166 5.27 5.70 9.23
CA THR A 166 4.15 6.50 8.72
C THR A 166 4.20 6.40 7.20
N GLU A 167 3.07 6.15 6.53
CA GLU A 167 2.98 6.61 5.14
C GLU A 167 3.53 8.03 5.14
N ASP A 168 4.48 8.30 4.24
CA ASP A 168 5.04 9.62 4.11
C ASP A 168 3.92 10.56 3.65
N VAL A 169 3.10 11.04 4.57
CA VAL A 169 1.96 11.90 4.31
C VAL A 169 2.42 13.32 3.95
N SER A 170 3.72 13.56 3.80
CA SER A 170 4.25 14.84 3.30
C SER A 170 3.69 15.17 1.91
N TYR A 171 3.39 14.16 1.09
CA TYR A 171 2.79 14.34 -0.23
C TYR A 171 1.25 14.27 -0.24
N TYR A 172 0.63 14.00 0.92
CA TYR A 172 -0.83 13.93 1.02
C TYR A 172 -1.44 15.33 1.09
N THR A 173 -2.61 15.48 0.49
CA THR A 173 -3.27 16.77 0.39
C THR A 173 -4.08 17.05 1.64
N LYS A 174 -3.64 18.01 2.46
CA LYS A 174 -4.39 18.44 3.66
C LYS A 174 -5.73 19.08 3.27
N ILE A 175 -6.78 18.73 4.03
CA ILE A 175 -8.11 19.35 3.91
C ILE A 175 -8.12 20.73 4.60
N MET A 176 -7.43 20.86 5.72
CA MET A 176 -7.24 22.15 6.39
C MET A 176 -6.16 22.96 5.69
N GLY A 177 -6.40 24.25 5.48
CA GLY A 177 -5.48 25.18 4.85
C GLY A 177 -6.17 26.18 3.94
N LYS A 178 -5.37 26.98 3.23
CA LYS A 178 -5.86 27.91 2.22
C LYS A 178 -6.05 27.21 0.88
N SER A 179 -7.12 27.56 0.18
CA SER A 179 -7.31 27.15 -1.22
C SER A 179 -6.12 27.61 -2.07
N VAL A 180 -5.76 26.81 -3.07
CA VAL A 180 -4.63 27.08 -3.97
C VAL A 180 -5.08 27.46 -5.38
N VAL A 181 -6.38 27.51 -5.63
CA VAL A 181 -6.99 27.92 -6.89
C VAL A 181 -7.87 29.16 -6.70
N SER A 182 -8.01 29.95 -7.77
CA SER A 182 -8.86 31.12 -7.82
C SER A 182 -10.29 30.80 -8.27
N VAL A 183 -11.19 31.78 -8.16
CA VAL A 183 -12.56 31.65 -8.69
C VAL A 183 -12.56 31.42 -10.19
N GLU A 184 -11.68 32.12 -10.90
CA GLU A 184 -11.55 32.05 -12.36
C GLU A 184 -11.12 30.66 -12.82
N GLN A 185 -10.23 29.98 -12.07
CA GLN A 185 -9.84 28.60 -12.33
C GLN A 185 -11.01 27.63 -12.16
N MET A 186 -11.79 27.80 -11.08
CA MET A 186 -12.99 26.98 -10.84
C MET A 186 -14.04 27.22 -11.92
N GLU A 187 -14.23 28.47 -12.34
CA GLU A 187 -15.17 28.86 -13.40
C GLU A 187 -14.77 28.27 -14.75
N HIS A 188 -13.48 28.38 -15.11
CA HIS A 188 -12.97 27.81 -16.36
C HIS A 188 -13.24 26.30 -16.40
N TYR A 189 -12.84 25.59 -15.35
CA TYR A 189 -13.02 24.15 -15.25
C TYR A 189 -14.48 23.73 -15.41
N ILE A 190 -15.40 24.35 -14.66
CA ILE A 190 -16.82 23.94 -14.70
C ILE A 190 -17.47 24.24 -16.04
N ARG A 191 -17.13 25.38 -16.67
CA ARG A 191 -17.63 25.71 -18.01
C ARG A 191 -17.08 24.79 -19.09
N GLU A 192 -15.85 24.30 -18.93
CA GLU A 192 -15.30 23.29 -19.84
C GLU A 192 -16.02 21.95 -19.70
N LYS A 193 -16.18 21.45 -18.47
CA LYS A 193 -16.82 20.16 -18.21
C LYS A 193 -18.33 20.17 -18.45
N ASN A 194 -18.96 21.32 -18.26
CA ASN A 194 -20.38 21.51 -18.48
C ASN A 194 -20.64 22.84 -19.22
N LYS A 195 -20.64 22.77 -20.55
CA LYS A 195 -20.91 23.92 -21.41
C LYS A 195 -22.30 24.54 -21.20
N ALA A 196 -23.23 23.80 -20.58
CA ALA A 196 -24.58 24.24 -20.26
C ALA A 196 -24.75 24.61 -18.78
N VAL A 197 -23.66 24.79 -18.04
CA VAL A 197 -23.70 25.15 -16.63
C VAL A 197 -24.48 26.45 -16.43
N ALA A 198 -25.44 26.44 -15.48
CA ALA A 198 -26.26 27.60 -15.19
C ALA A 198 -25.42 28.72 -14.53
N GLN A 199 -25.74 29.98 -14.81
CA GLN A 199 -25.01 31.12 -14.24
C GLN A 199 -25.07 31.13 -12.70
N SER A 200 -26.17 30.67 -12.10
CA SER A 200 -26.31 30.52 -10.63
C SER A 200 -25.26 29.61 -9.99
N VAL A 201 -24.69 28.67 -10.76
CA VAL A 201 -23.58 27.81 -10.32
C VAL A 201 -22.27 28.58 -10.26
N VAL A 202 -22.05 29.41 -11.29
CA VAL A 202 -20.85 30.24 -11.39
C VAL A 202 -20.87 31.30 -10.31
N ASP A 203 -22.04 31.90 -10.07
CA ASP A 203 -22.25 32.93 -9.06
C ASP A 203 -21.98 32.43 -7.63
N MET A 204 -22.04 31.12 -7.38
CA MET A 204 -21.73 30.54 -6.07
C MET A 204 -20.26 30.10 -5.88
N LEU A 205 -19.41 30.12 -6.91
CA LEU A 205 -18.00 29.72 -6.78
C LEU A 205 -17.23 30.54 -5.73
N PRO A 206 -17.42 31.87 -5.59
CA PRO A 206 -16.80 32.64 -4.51
C PRO A 206 -17.21 32.19 -3.10
N LEU A 207 -18.39 31.57 -2.96
CA LEU A 207 -18.87 31.07 -1.67
C LEU A 207 -18.05 29.88 -1.18
N TYR A 208 -17.54 29.02 -2.09
CA TYR A 208 -16.65 27.92 -1.70
C TYR A 208 -15.37 28.42 -1.06
N LEU A 209 -14.73 29.44 -1.66
CA LEU A 209 -13.50 30.00 -1.12
C LEU A 209 -13.74 30.74 0.19
N SER A 210 -14.79 31.55 0.26
CA SER A 210 -15.08 32.35 1.47
C SER A 210 -15.56 31.51 2.66
N GLU A 211 -16.45 30.53 2.44
CA GLU A 211 -16.89 29.62 3.52
C GLU A 211 -15.74 28.70 3.95
N GLY A 212 -14.92 28.23 3.01
CA GLY A 212 -13.70 27.47 3.31
C GLY A 212 -12.71 28.27 4.16
N GLU A 213 -12.38 29.49 3.73
CA GLU A 213 -11.45 30.37 4.45
C GLU A 213 -11.94 30.67 5.87
N ALA A 214 -13.23 30.92 6.06
CA ALA A 214 -13.81 31.17 7.37
C ALA A 214 -13.63 29.99 8.34
N GLU A 215 -13.66 28.75 7.85
CA GLU A 215 -13.51 27.55 8.67
C GLU A 215 -12.07 27.00 8.72
N GLY A 216 -11.14 27.59 7.95
CA GLY A 216 -9.78 27.09 7.76
C GLY A 216 -9.70 25.85 6.86
N VAL A 217 -10.75 25.57 6.09
CA VAL A 217 -10.86 24.44 5.17
C VAL A 217 -10.56 24.92 3.75
N ARG A 218 -9.88 24.08 2.99
CA ARG A 218 -9.67 24.29 1.56
C ARG A 218 -10.99 24.23 0.78
N GLY A 219 -11.51 25.41 0.46
CA GLY A 219 -12.74 25.59 -0.31
C GLY A 219 -12.66 25.01 -1.73
N ASP A 220 -11.45 24.95 -2.29
CA ASP A 220 -11.18 24.32 -3.59
C ASP A 220 -11.33 22.79 -3.57
N ILE A 221 -11.01 22.14 -2.44
CA ILE A 221 -11.30 20.71 -2.21
C ILE A 221 -12.80 20.50 -2.10
N ALA A 222 -13.51 21.37 -1.39
CA ALA A 222 -14.98 21.30 -1.29
C ALA A 222 -15.64 21.44 -2.68
N PHE A 223 -15.15 22.36 -3.52
CA PHE A 223 -15.62 22.50 -4.89
C PHE A 223 -15.29 21.27 -5.76
N ALA A 224 -14.06 20.73 -5.66
CA ALA A 224 -13.68 19.53 -6.41
C ALA A 224 -14.51 18.29 -6.00
N GLN A 225 -14.78 18.13 -4.71
CA GLN A 225 -15.70 17.12 -4.20
C GLN A 225 -17.12 17.34 -4.74
N PHE A 226 -17.60 18.58 -4.76
CA PHE A 226 -18.90 18.92 -5.32
C PHE A 226 -19.04 18.50 -6.80
N CYS A 227 -18.01 18.78 -7.61
CA CYS A 227 -17.97 18.37 -9.02
C CYS A 227 -18.05 16.85 -9.18
N LEU A 228 -17.43 16.08 -8.27
CA LEU A 228 -17.52 14.63 -8.25
C LEU A 228 -18.94 14.14 -7.95
N GLU A 229 -19.56 14.67 -6.90
CA GLU A 229 -20.87 14.21 -6.40
C GLU A 229 -22.04 14.53 -7.34
N THR A 230 -21.90 15.60 -8.12
CA THR A 230 -22.97 16.07 -9.03
C THR A 230 -22.72 15.76 -10.50
N GLY A 231 -21.55 15.19 -10.83
CA GLY A 231 -21.12 15.00 -12.21
C GLY A 231 -21.00 16.35 -12.93
N ASN A 232 -20.28 17.30 -12.33
CA ASN A 232 -20.07 18.65 -12.85
C ASN A 232 -21.39 19.38 -13.17
N PHE A 233 -22.34 19.39 -12.23
CA PHE A 233 -23.67 20.00 -12.46
C PHE A 233 -24.56 19.31 -13.51
N GLY A 234 -24.17 18.13 -14.02
CA GLY A 234 -25.00 17.36 -14.93
C GLY A 234 -26.17 16.64 -14.25
N PHE A 235 -26.04 16.35 -12.95
CA PHE A 235 -27.00 15.60 -12.10
C PHE A 235 -27.47 14.25 -12.66
N SER A 236 -26.94 13.79 -13.80
CA SER A 236 -27.26 12.50 -14.40
C SER A 236 -26.83 11.39 -13.45
N GLY A 237 -27.81 10.69 -12.87
CA GLY A 237 -27.58 9.65 -11.87
C GLY A 237 -27.26 10.15 -10.45
N SER A 238 -27.37 11.46 -10.17
CA SER A 238 -27.18 12.01 -8.82
C SER A 238 -28.44 11.83 -7.97
N ALA A 239 -28.26 11.56 -6.67
CA ALA A 239 -29.34 11.41 -5.70
C ALA A 239 -29.88 12.75 -5.14
N VAL A 240 -29.30 13.87 -5.58
CA VAL A 240 -29.65 15.23 -5.17
C VAL A 240 -29.90 16.12 -6.40
N THR A 241 -30.75 17.14 -6.27
CA THR A 241 -31.01 18.14 -7.32
C THR A 241 -30.40 19.51 -6.96
N LEU A 242 -30.31 20.41 -7.95
CA LEU A 242 -29.81 21.77 -7.73
C LEU A 242 -30.63 22.54 -6.69
N GLU A 243 -31.96 22.37 -6.70
CA GLU A 243 -32.87 23.06 -5.79
C GLU A 243 -32.66 22.67 -4.32
N GLN A 244 -32.04 21.51 -4.07
CA GLN A 244 -31.74 21.07 -2.71
C GLN A 244 -30.55 21.81 -2.10
N ASN A 245 -29.72 22.51 -2.89
CA ASN A 245 -28.45 23.08 -2.44
C ASN A 245 -27.57 22.06 -1.69
N ASN A 246 -27.69 20.77 -2.00
CA ASN A 246 -26.97 19.71 -1.32
C ASN A 246 -25.80 19.23 -2.17
N PHE A 247 -24.73 19.99 -2.11
CA PHE A 247 -23.58 19.89 -2.99
C PHE A 247 -22.62 18.74 -2.67
N CYS A 248 -22.91 17.96 -1.62
CA CYS A 248 -22.04 16.86 -1.20
C CYS A 248 -22.78 15.54 -0.95
N GLY A 249 -24.02 15.40 -1.48
CA GLY A 249 -24.82 14.19 -1.32
C GLY A 249 -25.20 13.90 0.13
N MET A 250 -25.24 14.92 0.99
CA MET A 250 -25.41 14.77 2.42
C MET A 250 -26.73 14.09 2.76
N GLY A 251 -26.69 13.01 3.51
CA GLY A 251 -27.88 12.25 3.92
C GLY A 251 -28.39 11.25 2.89
N VAL A 252 -27.73 11.08 1.74
CA VAL A 252 -27.98 9.97 0.82
C VAL A 252 -27.31 8.72 1.39
N MET A 253 -28.07 7.90 2.11
CA MET A 253 -27.53 6.66 2.73
C MET A 253 -27.78 5.41 1.88
N ASP A 254 -28.73 5.44 0.94
CA ASP A 254 -29.07 4.34 0.05
C ASP A 254 -29.52 4.85 -1.34
N ASN A 255 -29.40 3.99 -2.36
CA ASN A 255 -29.90 4.28 -3.71
C ASN A 255 -31.40 4.57 -3.69
N GLY A 256 -31.79 5.76 -4.19
CA GLY A 256 -33.19 6.20 -4.25
C GLY A 256 -33.64 7.06 -3.06
N MET A 257 -32.82 7.23 -2.02
CA MET A 257 -33.11 8.19 -0.95
C MET A 257 -32.75 9.62 -1.36
N LYS A 258 -33.66 10.56 -1.08
CA LYS A 258 -33.39 11.99 -1.23
C LYS A 258 -32.51 12.47 -0.09
N GLY A 259 -31.41 13.14 -0.42
CA GLY A 259 -30.54 13.79 0.57
C GLY A 259 -31.21 14.98 1.28
N ASN A 260 -30.49 15.57 2.22
CA ASN A 260 -30.87 16.81 2.89
C ASN A 260 -31.09 17.97 1.90
N SER A 261 -31.75 19.03 2.35
CA SER A 261 -31.92 20.27 1.57
C SER A 261 -31.56 21.49 2.40
N PHE A 262 -31.01 22.51 1.76
CA PHE A 262 -30.59 23.77 2.40
C PHE A 262 -31.28 24.96 1.74
N GLY A 263 -31.65 25.96 2.54
CA GLY A 263 -32.45 27.10 2.08
C GLY A 263 -31.73 28.01 1.08
N THR A 264 -30.40 28.01 1.05
CA THR A 264 -29.59 28.77 0.09
C THR A 264 -28.34 27.98 -0.30
N ALA A 265 -27.73 28.33 -1.44
CA ALA A 265 -26.46 27.76 -1.88
C ALA A 265 -25.36 27.94 -0.82
N GLN A 266 -25.30 29.12 -0.20
CA GLN A 266 -24.35 29.40 0.88
C GLN A 266 -24.50 28.41 2.06
N LEU A 267 -25.73 28.12 2.49
CA LEU A 267 -25.97 27.18 3.59
C LEU A 267 -25.58 25.74 3.22
N GLY A 268 -25.80 25.35 1.97
CA GLY A 268 -25.36 24.06 1.44
C GLY A 268 -23.85 23.90 1.42
N ILE A 269 -23.15 24.90 0.88
CA ILE A 269 -21.69 24.96 0.85
C ILE A 269 -21.13 24.96 2.27
N ARG A 270 -21.70 25.76 3.17
CA ARG A 270 -21.30 25.77 4.58
C ARG A 270 -21.46 24.39 5.23
N ALA A 271 -22.57 23.69 5.00
CA ALA A 271 -22.76 22.35 5.55
C ALA A 271 -21.69 21.37 5.05
N GLN A 272 -21.35 21.42 3.75
CA GLN A 272 -20.27 20.61 3.18
C GLN A 272 -18.91 20.94 3.82
N VAL A 273 -18.57 22.23 3.93
CA VAL A 273 -17.32 22.69 4.54
C VAL A 273 -17.22 22.25 6.00
N GLN A 274 -18.30 22.37 6.77
CA GLN A 274 -18.37 21.88 8.15
C GLN A 274 -18.18 20.37 8.23
N HIS A 275 -18.75 19.61 7.29
CA HIS A 275 -18.58 18.15 7.27
C HIS A 275 -17.13 17.75 6.95
N LEU A 276 -16.48 18.44 5.99
CA LEU A 276 -15.05 18.26 5.71
C LEU A 276 -14.19 18.61 6.93
N LYS A 277 -14.48 19.71 7.62
CA LYS A 277 -13.80 20.09 8.86
C LYS A 277 -13.97 19.04 9.96
N ALA A 278 -15.15 18.46 10.09
CA ALA A 278 -15.40 17.40 11.06
C ALA A 278 -14.43 16.23 10.86
N TYR A 279 -14.28 15.75 9.62
CA TYR A 279 -13.30 14.71 9.31
C TYR A 279 -11.85 15.16 9.46
N ALA A 280 -11.54 16.42 9.12
CA ALA A 280 -10.18 16.90 9.04
C ALA A 280 -9.54 17.26 10.38
N CYS A 281 -10.30 17.79 11.36
CA CYS A 281 -9.75 18.21 12.64
C CYS A 281 -10.78 18.18 13.80
N THR A 282 -10.32 18.57 15.00
CA THR A 282 -11.13 18.63 16.23
C THR A 282 -11.50 20.06 16.64
N ASP A 283 -11.06 21.07 15.89
CA ASP A 283 -11.31 22.49 16.19
C ASP A 283 -12.80 22.85 16.11
N GLU A 284 -13.24 23.82 16.91
CA GLU A 284 -14.63 24.28 16.87
C GLU A 284 -14.99 24.93 15.52
N LEU A 285 -16.28 24.89 15.18
CA LEU A 285 -16.81 25.59 14.02
C LEU A 285 -16.75 27.10 14.27
N VAL A 286 -16.34 27.86 13.26
CA VAL A 286 -16.30 29.32 13.32
C VAL A 286 -17.69 29.89 13.04
N ASN A 287 -18.37 29.34 12.03
CA ASN A 287 -19.73 29.72 11.69
C ASN A 287 -20.75 28.87 12.45
N VAL A 288 -21.99 29.36 12.50
CA VAL A 288 -23.13 28.62 13.06
C VAL A 288 -23.24 27.25 12.39
N LYS A 289 -23.38 26.18 13.19
CA LYS A 289 -23.55 24.81 12.71
C LYS A 289 -24.82 24.68 11.87
N VAL A 290 -24.66 24.33 10.60
CA VAL A 290 -25.74 24.03 9.66
C VAL A 290 -25.71 22.59 9.17
N ASP A 291 -24.57 21.89 9.31
CA ASP A 291 -24.46 20.46 9.03
C ASP A 291 -25.25 19.64 10.09
N PRO A 292 -26.37 19.00 9.72
CA PRO A 292 -27.17 18.18 10.64
C PRO A 292 -26.48 16.84 10.99
N ARG A 293 -25.46 16.43 10.22
CA ARG A 293 -24.72 15.18 10.39
C ARG A 293 -23.35 15.39 11.04
N PHE A 294 -22.99 16.61 11.42
CA PHE A 294 -21.69 16.94 12.02
C PHE A 294 -21.33 16.03 13.20
N GLN A 295 -22.31 15.69 14.03
CA GLN A 295 -22.14 14.82 15.21
C GLN A 295 -21.83 13.35 14.88
N TYR A 296 -22.10 12.90 13.66
CA TYR A 296 -21.88 11.52 13.24
C TYR A 296 -20.52 11.29 12.59
N ALA A 297 -19.82 12.36 12.20
CA ALA A 297 -18.47 12.27 11.66
C ALA A 297 -17.48 11.92 12.78
N ALA A 298 -16.58 10.96 12.52
CA ALA A 298 -15.48 10.64 13.42
C ALA A 298 -14.46 11.79 13.37
N ARG A 299 -14.48 12.65 14.38
CA ARG A 299 -13.74 13.91 14.32
C ARG A 299 -12.23 13.71 14.19
N GLY A 300 -11.60 14.41 13.24
CA GLY A 300 -10.15 14.33 12.99
C GLY A 300 -9.67 12.99 12.42
N SER A 301 -10.57 12.13 11.95
CA SER A 301 -10.19 10.80 11.45
C SER A 301 -9.59 10.83 10.03
N ALA A 302 -9.73 11.91 9.27
CA ALA A 302 -9.25 12.04 7.90
C ALA A 302 -8.68 13.45 7.62
N PRO A 303 -7.50 13.82 8.15
CA PRO A 303 -6.83 15.10 7.88
C PRO A 303 -6.44 15.34 6.40
N TYR A 304 -6.39 14.28 5.59
CA TYR A 304 -5.98 14.31 4.18
C TYR A 304 -7.11 13.88 3.25
N VAL A 305 -7.17 14.45 2.04
CA VAL A 305 -8.19 14.14 1.02
C VAL A 305 -8.19 12.66 0.67
N GLU A 306 -7.01 12.07 0.55
CA GLU A 306 -6.79 10.65 0.27
C GLU A 306 -7.50 9.75 1.30
N TRP A 307 -7.60 10.21 2.54
CA TRP A 307 -8.25 9.49 3.66
C TRP A 307 -9.75 9.77 3.79
N LEU A 308 -10.35 10.55 2.89
CA LEU A 308 -11.81 10.63 2.78
C LEU A 308 -12.42 9.32 2.25
N GLY A 309 -11.64 8.46 1.58
CA GLY A 309 -12.04 7.10 1.27
C GLY A 309 -11.79 6.16 2.45
N ILE A 310 -12.82 5.45 2.91
CA ILE A 310 -12.74 4.54 4.06
C ILE A 310 -11.68 3.44 3.84
N GLN A 311 -11.53 2.97 2.59
CA GLN A 311 -10.58 1.90 2.25
C GLN A 311 -9.13 2.37 2.29
N GLU A 312 -8.90 3.64 1.95
CA GLU A 312 -7.57 4.26 1.92
C GLU A 312 -7.17 4.86 3.27
N ASN A 313 -8.13 5.06 4.17
CA ASN A 313 -7.88 5.60 5.49
C ASN A 313 -7.38 4.51 6.46
N PRO A 314 -6.20 4.67 7.09
CA PRO A 314 -5.67 3.74 8.08
C PRO A 314 -6.59 3.50 9.29
N GLN A 315 -7.50 4.43 9.59
CA GLN A 315 -8.47 4.34 10.69
C GLN A 315 -9.76 3.60 10.29
N GLY A 316 -9.93 3.23 9.01
CA GLY A 316 -11.17 2.65 8.50
C GLY A 316 -12.38 3.59 8.63
N LYS A 317 -12.13 4.90 8.64
CA LYS A 317 -13.12 5.98 8.69
C LYS A 317 -12.98 6.86 7.45
N GLY A 318 -14.00 7.62 7.11
CA GLY A 318 -13.95 8.48 5.93
C GLY A 318 -15.35 8.89 5.51
N TRP A 319 -15.38 9.71 4.47
CA TRP A 319 -16.61 10.22 3.85
C TRP A 319 -17.34 9.13 3.06
N ALA A 320 -16.60 8.36 2.25
CA ALA A 320 -17.18 7.41 1.31
C ALA A 320 -16.62 5.99 1.48
N SER A 321 -17.49 4.98 1.31
CA SER A 321 -17.15 3.55 1.38
C SER A 321 -16.49 3.01 0.10
N GLY A 322 -16.66 3.69 -1.02
CA GLY A 322 -16.08 3.31 -2.31
C GLY A 322 -14.57 3.55 -2.37
N ALA A 323 -13.84 2.61 -2.97
CA ALA A 323 -12.41 2.72 -3.19
C ALA A 323 -12.04 3.94 -4.06
N GLY A 324 -10.90 4.54 -3.75
CA GLY A 324 -10.27 5.62 -4.51
C GLY A 324 -11.03 6.95 -4.46
N TYR A 325 -11.88 7.17 -3.45
CA TYR A 325 -12.68 8.39 -3.34
C TYR A 325 -11.82 9.67 -3.33
N GLY A 326 -10.82 9.72 -2.44
CA GLY A 326 -9.88 10.84 -2.37
C GLY A 326 -9.12 11.05 -3.69
N LYS A 327 -8.70 9.97 -4.36
CA LYS A 327 -8.02 10.03 -5.67
C LYS A 327 -8.88 10.74 -6.72
N LYS A 328 -10.19 10.48 -6.75
CA LYS A 328 -11.12 11.13 -7.70
C LYS A 328 -11.25 12.63 -7.44
N ILE A 329 -11.32 13.05 -6.18
CA ILE A 329 -11.32 14.47 -5.80
C ILE A 329 -10.03 15.14 -6.28
N LEU A 330 -8.88 14.51 -6.05
CA LEU A 330 -7.58 15.06 -6.46
C LEU A 330 -7.41 15.15 -7.98
N ILE A 331 -7.98 14.23 -8.75
CA ILE A 331 -7.99 14.31 -10.21
C ILE A 331 -8.76 15.57 -10.67
N ILE A 332 -9.92 15.85 -10.07
CA ILE A 332 -10.70 17.06 -10.37
C ILE A 332 -9.92 18.32 -9.97
N LEU A 333 -9.36 18.33 -8.76
CA LEU A 333 -8.55 19.45 -8.26
C LEU A 333 -7.34 19.73 -9.16
N LYS A 334 -6.63 18.69 -9.65
CA LYS A 334 -5.54 18.83 -10.62
C LYS A 334 -6.04 19.46 -11.93
N GLY A 335 -7.24 19.09 -12.38
CA GLY A 335 -7.88 19.71 -13.54
C GLY A 335 -8.15 21.21 -13.33
N ILE A 336 -8.65 21.60 -12.15
CA ILE A 336 -8.90 23.01 -11.83
C ILE A 336 -7.57 23.80 -11.76
N ILE A 337 -6.52 23.23 -11.16
CA ILE A 337 -5.20 23.86 -11.05
C ILE A 337 -4.58 24.06 -12.44
N GLY A 338 -4.65 23.04 -13.30
CA GLY A 338 -4.01 23.01 -14.62
C GLY A 338 -4.60 23.97 -15.66
N ASP A 339 -5.76 24.56 -15.39
CA ASP A 339 -6.52 25.37 -16.35
C ASP A 339 -6.24 26.89 -16.26
N ALA A 340 -5.46 27.38 -15.28
CA ALA A 340 -4.94 28.74 -15.31
C ALA A 340 -3.68 28.84 -16.17
N GLY A 341 -3.88 28.95 -17.48
CA GLY A 341 -2.84 29.42 -18.38
C GLY A 341 -2.46 28.42 -19.46
N SER A 342 -3.40 28.11 -20.34
CA SER A 342 -3.11 28.20 -21.78
C SER A 342 -4.44 28.30 -22.51
N GLY A 343 -4.58 29.33 -23.34
CA GLY A 343 -5.63 29.32 -24.34
C GLY A 343 -5.52 28.02 -25.14
N ASN A 344 -6.68 27.51 -25.55
CA ASN A 344 -6.78 26.42 -26.50
C ASN A 344 -5.74 26.62 -27.63
N PRO A 345 -5.00 25.57 -27.97
CA PRO A 345 -5.27 25.02 -29.29
C PRO A 345 -5.42 23.51 -29.22
N GLY A 346 -6.38 23.01 -30.00
CA GLY A 346 -6.42 21.59 -30.32
C GLY A 346 -5.07 21.10 -30.81
N GLY A 347 -4.65 19.93 -30.32
CA GLY A 347 -3.55 19.14 -30.82
C GLY A 347 -2.18 19.82 -30.82
N ASN A 348 -1.25 19.27 -30.02
CA ASN A 348 -0.02 18.77 -30.61
C ASN A 348 0.66 17.76 -29.70
N GLY A 349 1.05 16.64 -30.29
CA GLY A 349 1.87 15.60 -29.67
C GLY A 349 3.33 15.99 -29.46
N ASP A 350 3.63 17.28 -29.33
CA ASP A 350 4.97 17.84 -29.23
C ASP A 350 5.09 18.67 -27.94
N GLN A 351 5.20 17.97 -26.81
CA GLN A 351 5.75 18.60 -25.61
C GLN A 351 7.28 18.64 -25.72
N PRO A 352 7.94 19.74 -25.28
CA PRO A 352 9.39 19.79 -25.20
C PRO A 352 9.91 18.67 -24.28
N ILE A 353 10.96 17.99 -24.74
CA ILE A 353 11.56 16.86 -24.01
C ILE A 353 12.87 17.32 -23.40
N GLN A 354 12.93 17.30 -22.08
CA GLN A 354 14.16 17.54 -21.34
C GLN A 354 15.04 16.29 -21.34
N PRO A 355 16.37 16.42 -21.47
CA PRO A 355 17.27 15.27 -21.41
C PRO A 355 17.17 14.56 -20.05
N LEU A 356 16.96 13.24 -20.10
CA LEU A 356 16.97 12.36 -18.92
C LEU A 356 17.40 10.97 -19.40
N SER A 357 18.51 10.47 -18.88
CA SER A 357 19.05 9.17 -19.25
C SER A 357 18.83 8.18 -18.12
N GLY A 358 18.30 7.00 -18.44
CA GLY A 358 18.12 5.94 -17.47
C GLY A 358 17.25 4.81 -18.02
N TYR A 359 16.60 4.10 -17.12
CA TYR A 359 15.72 2.98 -17.42
C TYR A 359 14.42 3.11 -16.66
N VAL A 360 13.35 2.57 -17.21
CA VAL A 360 12.06 2.51 -16.54
C VAL A 360 11.56 1.07 -16.57
N LYS A 361 11.35 0.49 -15.38
CA LYS A 361 10.79 -0.84 -15.20
C LYS A 361 9.28 -0.74 -15.07
N VAL A 362 8.54 -1.40 -15.94
CA VAL A 362 7.09 -1.61 -15.79
C VAL A 362 6.89 -2.76 -14.82
N PHE A 363 6.23 -2.49 -13.69
CA PHE A 363 5.90 -3.54 -12.71
C PHE A 363 4.39 -3.71 -12.53
N TYR A 364 3.58 -2.93 -13.26
CA TYR A 364 2.12 -3.05 -13.26
C TYR A 364 1.66 -4.47 -13.63
N LYS A 365 0.74 -5.04 -12.83
CA LYS A 365 0.21 -6.41 -13.00
C LYS A 365 -1.30 -6.45 -13.31
N GLY A 366 -1.89 -5.33 -13.71
CA GLY A 366 -3.28 -5.30 -14.16
C GLY A 366 -3.48 -6.11 -15.45
N LYS A 367 -4.67 -6.71 -15.61
CA LYS A 367 -5.03 -7.50 -16.79
C LYS A 367 -5.13 -6.67 -18.08
N ASP A 368 -5.23 -5.37 -17.94
CA ASP A 368 -5.30 -4.35 -18.99
C ASP A 368 -3.94 -3.88 -19.49
N GLY A 369 -2.85 -4.20 -18.76
CA GLY A 369 -1.49 -3.78 -19.12
C GLY A 369 -1.29 -2.26 -19.07
N LEU A 370 -0.09 -1.81 -19.43
CA LEU A 370 0.30 -0.40 -19.44
C LEU A 370 0.43 0.12 -20.88
N ASN A 371 -0.27 1.22 -21.19
CA ASN A 371 -0.22 1.85 -22.51
C ASN A 371 1.13 2.55 -22.75
N VAL A 372 1.78 2.22 -23.85
CA VAL A 372 2.91 2.94 -24.44
C VAL A 372 2.38 3.77 -25.61
N ARG A 373 2.74 5.05 -25.69
CA ARG A 373 2.07 6.02 -26.56
C ARG A 373 2.99 6.66 -27.58
N LYS A 374 2.42 7.13 -28.70
CA LYS A 374 3.13 7.84 -29.78
C LYS A 374 3.44 9.30 -29.43
N ALA A 375 2.75 9.87 -28.45
CA ALA A 375 2.94 11.24 -27.98
C ALA A 375 2.84 11.31 -26.44
N PRO A 376 3.48 12.30 -25.78
CA PRO A 376 3.46 12.49 -24.33
C PRO A 376 2.14 13.14 -23.88
N CYS A 377 1.02 12.47 -24.15
CA CYS A 377 -0.31 12.94 -23.76
C CYS A 377 -1.29 11.77 -23.65
N MET A 378 -2.39 11.98 -22.94
CA MET A 378 -3.51 11.03 -22.91
C MET A 378 -4.41 11.23 -24.13
N GLY A 379 -4.93 10.14 -24.69
CA GLY A 379 -5.84 10.16 -25.85
C GLY A 379 -5.72 8.92 -26.73
N ASP A 380 -6.16 9.05 -27.99
CA ASP A 380 -6.14 7.99 -29.02
C ASP A 380 -4.75 7.86 -29.68
N ASN A 381 -3.72 7.76 -28.87
CA ASN A 381 -2.31 7.71 -29.28
C ASN A 381 -1.56 6.50 -28.72
N VAL A 382 -2.29 5.47 -28.28
CA VAL A 382 -1.69 4.21 -27.82
C VAL A 382 -1.05 3.50 -29.02
N ASP A 383 0.24 3.18 -28.89
CA ASP A 383 0.98 2.39 -29.88
C ASP A 383 0.89 0.90 -29.54
N GLN A 384 1.13 0.57 -28.27
CA GLN A 384 1.16 -0.80 -27.77
C GLN A 384 0.83 -0.84 -26.28
N VAL A 385 0.52 -2.05 -25.79
CA VAL A 385 0.27 -2.35 -24.38
C VAL A 385 1.34 -3.31 -23.87
N VAL A 386 1.94 -3.01 -22.73
CA VAL A 386 3.02 -3.79 -22.12
C VAL A 386 2.66 -4.23 -20.70
N TYR A 387 3.05 -5.43 -20.31
CA TYR A 387 2.64 -6.04 -19.02
C TYR A 387 3.80 -6.22 -18.03
N ASP A 388 5.03 -6.09 -18.51
CA ASP A 388 6.28 -6.14 -17.78
C ASP A 388 7.38 -5.66 -18.73
N GLY A 389 8.57 -5.39 -18.19
CA GLY A 389 9.75 -5.07 -18.99
C GLY A 389 10.50 -3.84 -18.50
N ILE A 390 11.71 -3.66 -19.02
CA ILE A 390 12.54 -2.50 -18.73
C ILE A 390 12.86 -1.77 -20.03
N TYR A 391 12.60 -0.46 -20.07
CA TYR A 391 12.74 0.38 -21.25
C TYR A 391 13.80 1.45 -21.01
N THR A 392 14.62 1.75 -22.03
CA THR A 392 15.60 2.83 -21.95
C THR A 392 14.92 4.18 -22.09
N VAL A 393 15.14 5.07 -21.13
CA VAL A 393 14.67 6.46 -21.10
C VAL A 393 15.77 7.36 -21.66
N VAL A 394 15.39 8.26 -22.56
CA VAL A 394 16.27 9.26 -23.19
C VAL A 394 15.80 10.69 -22.96
N GLY A 395 14.65 10.87 -22.31
CA GLY A 395 14.13 12.17 -21.95
C GLY A 395 12.89 12.08 -21.07
N ILE A 396 12.46 13.24 -20.59
CA ILE A 396 11.21 13.41 -19.85
C ILE A 396 10.46 14.62 -20.43
N SER A 397 9.14 14.53 -20.53
CA SER A 397 8.30 15.65 -20.95
C SER A 397 8.43 16.85 -20.00
N ALA A 398 8.21 18.05 -20.51
CA ALA A 398 8.29 19.29 -19.72
C ALA A 398 7.34 19.32 -18.50
N ASP A 399 6.23 18.59 -18.55
CA ASP A 399 5.29 18.43 -17.44
C ASP A 399 5.72 17.35 -16.42
N GLY A 400 6.75 16.56 -16.71
CA GLY A 400 7.24 15.48 -15.86
C GLY A 400 6.40 14.20 -15.87
N GLU A 401 5.36 14.12 -16.70
CA GLU A 401 4.36 13.03 -16.68
C GLU A 401 4.70 11.88 -17.64
N TRP A 402 5.65 12.09 -18.57
CA TRP A 402 6.04 11.12 -19.60
C TRP A 402 7.55 10.92 -19.73
N TYR A 403 8.00 9.68 -19.60
CA TYR A 403 9.33 9.27 -20.05
C TYR A 403 9.33 9.07 -21.57
N LYS A 404 10.26 9.72 -22.27
CA LYS A 404 10.59 9.43 -23.66
C LYS A 404 11.50 8.21 -23.72
N LEU A 405 11.06 7.17 -24.41
CA LEU A 405 11.81 5.94 -24.61
C LEU A 405 12.77 6.07 -25.79
N LYS A 406 13.84 5.26 -25.79
CA LYS A 406 14.80 5.18 -26.92
C LYS A 406 14.13 4.82 -28.25
N SER A 407 12.98 4.13 -28.22
CA SER A 407 12.17 3.82 -29.40
C SER A 407 11.47 5.05 -30.01
N GLY A 408 11.46 6.19 -29.31
CA GLY A 408 10.70 7.39 -29.69
C GLY A 408 9.29 7.45 -29.10
N LEU A 409 8.82 6.37 -28.47
CA LEU A 409 7.52 6.31 -27.80
C LEU A 409 7.58 6.86 -26.36
N TYR A 410 6.42 6.98 -25.72
CA TYR A 410 6.25 7.58 -24.40
C TYR A 410 5.60 6.61 -23.41
N LEU A 411 6.11 6.62 -22.18
CA LEU A 411 5.60 5.82 -21.06
C LEU A 411 5.32 6.76 -19.88
N THR A 412 4.24 6.52 -19.14
CA THR A 412 3.92 7.35 -17.96
C THR A 412 5.04 7.32 -16.92
N THR A 413 5.23 8.41 -16.18
CA THR A 413 6.08 8.46 -14.97
C THR A 413 5.34 8.00 -13.70
N GLY A 414 4.07 7.61 -13.81
CA GLY A 414 3.23 7.15 -12.71
C GLY A 414 3.88 6.03 -11.92
N LYS A 415 4.27 6.34 -10.68
CA LYS A 415 5.05 5.44 -9.80
C LYS A 415 4.26 4.22 -9.35
N GLU A 416 2.95 4.18 -9.57
CA GLU A 416 2.10 3.00 -9.34
C GLU A 416 2.22 1.97 -10.48
N TYR A 417 2.74 2.38 -11.64
CA TYR A 417 2.86 1.54 -12.84
C TYR A 417 4.31 1.19 -13.16
N VAL A 418 5.22 2.14 -12.88
CA VAL A 418 6.61 2.09 -13.31
C VAL A 418 7.60 2.55 -12.24
N GLN A 419 8.83 2.07 -12.35
CA GLN A 419 9.96 2.49 -11.52
C GLN A 419 11.09 3.00 -12.42
N PHE A 420 11.42 4.29 -12.30
CA PHE A 420 12.62 4.84 -12.93
C PHE A 420 13.88 4.44 -12.18
N MET A 421 14.95 4.22 -12.92
CA MET A 421 16.23 3.70 -12.43
C MET A 421 17.33 4.38 -13.24
N GLU A 422 18.25 5.06 -12.58
CA GLU A 422 19.39 5.73 -13.24
C GLU A 422 20.29 4.72 -13.97
N SER A 423 20.30 3.47 -13.50
CA SER A 423 20.94 2.31 -14.10
C SER A 423 20.04 1.08 -13.97
N LEU A 424 20.23 0.06 -14.81
CA LEU A 424 19.49 -1.20 -14.67
C LEU A 424 19.80 -1.87 -13.32
N PRO A 425 18.79 -2.42 -12.61
CA PRO A 425 19.01 -3.32 -11.48
C PRO A 425 19.57 -4.62 -12.04
N GLY A 426 20.88 -4.62 -12.27
CA GLY A 426 21.54 -5.61 -13.08
C GLY A 426 22.62 -5.05 -14.00
N GLU A 427 23.44 -4.11 -13.55
CA GLU A 427 24.88 -4.32 -13.71
C GLU A 427 25.39 -5.27 -12.61
N SER A 428 25.39 -6.59 -12.72
CA SER A 428 24.63 -7.56 -13.50
C SER A 428 24.91 -8.85 -12.75
N SER A 429 23.92 -9.43 -12.04
CA SER A 429 24.22 -10.70 -11.43
C SER A 429 24.20 -11.79 -12.49
N TYR A 430 25.35 -12.21 -12.99
CA TYR A 430 25.46 -13.29 -13.97
C TYR A 430 26.31 -14.41 -13.41
N MET A 431 26.14 -15.60 -13.98
CA MET A 431 26.94 -16.75 -13.58
C MET A 431 28.21 -16.81 -14.42
N VAL A 432 29.31 -17.16 -13.77
CA VAL A 432 30.56 -17.51 -14.44
C VAL A 432 30.96 -18.91 -14.05
N LYS A 433 31.57 -19.63 -14.98
CA LYS A 433 32.25 -20.89 -14.73
C LYS A 433 33.74 -20.62 -14.58
N VAL A 434 34.31 -20.97 -13.42
CA VAL A 434 35.76 -20.94 -13.16
C VAL A 434 36.29 -22.36 -13.31
N GLY A 435 37.27 -22.56 -14.19
CA GLY A 435 37.86 -23.87 -14.48
C GLY A 435 39.07 -24.23 -13.63
N ILE A 436 39.71 -23.25 -12.99
CA ILE A 436 40.94 -23.44 -12.20
C ILE A 436 40.61 -23.53 -10.69
N PRO A 437 41.24 -24.46 -9.96
CA PRO A 437 40.91 -24.71 -8.55
C PRO A 437 41.45 -23.64 -7.59
N ASP A 438 42.46 -22.86 -7.99
CA ASP A 438 43.26 -21.98 -7.15
C ASP A 438 43.17 -20.49 -7.55
N LEU A 439 42.06 -20.06 -8.15
CA LEU A 439 41.82 -18.63 -8.41
C LEU A 439 41.67 -17.86 -7.08
N ASN A 440 42.56 -16.90 -6.86
CA ASN A 440 42.62 -16.11 -5.62
C ASN A 440 41.41 -15.19 -5.47
N ILE A 441 40.83 -15.13 -4.26
CA ILE A 441 39.80 -14.15 -3.90
C ILE A 441 40.47 -12.97 -3.17
N ARG A 442 40.22 -11.74 -3.64
CA ARG A 442 40.84 -10.51 -3.13
C ARG A 442 39.84 -9.55 -2.50
N LYS A 443 40.34 -8.72 -1.58
CA LYS A 443 39.52 -7.75 -0.83
C LYS A 443 39.09 -6.52 -1.65
N GLY A 444 39.57 -6.38 -2.88
CA GLY A 444 39.22 -5.32 -3.82
C GLY A 444 39.57 -5.72 -5.25
N PRO A 445 39.12 -4.96 -6.26
CA PRO A 445 39.35 -5.26 -7.66
C PRO A 445 40.77 -4.88 -8.07
N GLY A 446 41.72 -5.82 -7.96
CA GLY A 446 43.10 -5.60 -8.39
C GLY A 446 44.13 -6.50 -7.69
N THR A 447 45.27 -6.74 -8.32
CA THR A 447 46.38 -7.53 -7.74
C THR A 447 47.12 -6.83 -6.61
N ASP A 448 46.98 -5.52 -6.52
CA ASP A 448 47.43 -4.61 -5.46
C ASP A 448 46.58 -4.70 -4.18
N HIS A 449 45.38 -5.25 -4.25
CA HIS A 449 44.57 -5.55 -3.07
C HIS A 449 44.98 -6.86 -2.38
N ALA A 450 44.96 -6.84 -1.04
CA ALA A 450 45.30 -8.00 -0.21
C ALA A 450 44.43 -9.23 -0.53
N ARG A 451 45.04 -10.41 -0.49
CA ARG A 451 44.33 -11.70 -0.61
C ARG A 451 43.51 -11.96 0.65
N THR A 452 42.40 -12.68 0.50
CA THR A 452 41.59 -13.15 1.63
C THR A 452 42.18 -14.40 2.32
N GLY A 453 43.16 -15.05 1.69
CA GLY A 453 43.68 -16.36 2.09
C GLY A 453 42.85 -17.54 1.58
N LYS A 454 41.81 -17.28 0.76
CA LYS A 454 40.91 -18.27 0.17
C LYS A 454 40.97 -18.25 -1.36
N PHE A 455 40.61 -19.38 -1.95
CA PHE A 455 40.46 -19.58 -3.39
C PHE A 455 39.00 -19.88 -3.74
N THR A 456 38.59 -19.65 -4.99
CA THR A 456 37.21 -19.94 -5.44
C THR A 456 36.92 -21.44 -5.51
N GLY A 457 37.90 -22.25 -5.91
CA GLY A 457 37.66 -23.59 -6.44
C GLY A 457 37.13 -23.56 -7.89
N ALA A 458 37.11 -24.72 -8.54
CA ALA A 458 36.47 -24.89 -9.84
C ALA A 458 34.94 -25.02 -9.65
N GLY A 459 34.13 -24.31 -10.44
CA GLY A 459 32.69 -24.30 -10.24
C GLY A 459 31.97 -23.14 -10.91
N VAL A 460 30.68 -22.99 -10.59
CA VAL A 460 29.83 -21.91 -11.10
C VAL A 460 29.55 -20.91 -9.97
N PHE A 461 29.75 -19.63 -10.26
CA PHE A 461 29.65 -18.55 -9.28
C PHE A 461 28.82 -17.39 -9.81
N THR A 462 28.04 -16.75 -8.95
CA THR A 462 27.31 -15.53 -9.30
C THR A 462 28.18 -14.30 -9.04
N ILE A 463 28.52 -13.58 -10.10
CA ILE A 463 29.07 -12.22 -10.05
C ILE A 463 27.90 -11.28 -9.79
N VAL A 464 28.06 -10.19 -9.06
CA VAL A 464 27.01 -9.19 -8.80
C VAL A 464 27.41 -7.76 -9.19
N GLU A 465 28.69 -7.57 -9.51
CA GLU A 465 29.27 -6.28 -9.87
C GLU A 465 30.59 -6.51 -10.61
N GLU A 466 30.92 -5.64 -11.56
CA GLU A 466 32.23 -5.60 -12.23
C GLU A 466 32.98 -4.32 -11.91
N ALA A 467 34.31 -4.38 -11.90
CA ALA A 467 35.17 -3.21 -11.74
C ALA A 467 36.46 -3.35 -12.54
N ASP A 468 37.06 -2.21 -12.90
CA ASP A 468 38.41 -2.15 -13.44
C ASP A 468 39.43 -2.26 -12.29
N GLY A 469 40.60 -2.86 -12.58
CA GLY A 469 41.61 -3.11 -11.55
C GLY A 469 42.89 -3.74 -12.09
N ALA A 470 44.01 -3.52 -11.40
CA ALA A 470 45.32 -4.00 -11.86
C ALA A 470 45.36 -5.53 -12.02
N GLY A 471 45.94 -6.02 -13.12
CA GLY A 471 46.25 -7.44 -13.32
C GLY A 471 45.12 -8.33 -13.88
N ALA A 472 44.01 -7.75 -14.35
CA ALA A 472 42.99 -8.44 -15.15
C ALA A 472 42.26 -7.45 -16.07
N GLY A 473 41.63 -7.91 -17.15
CA GLY A 473 40.79 -7.11 -18.04
C GLY A 473 39.54 -6.59 -17.33
N LYS A 474 38.92 -7.41 -16.48
CA LYS A 474 37.86 -7.02 -15.55
C LYS A 474 37.92 -7.84 -14.25
N TRP A 475 37.40 -7.26 -13.18
CA TRP A 475 37.19 -7.92 -11.89
C TRP A 475 35.70 -8.08 -11.61
N GLY A 476 35.31 -9.19 -10.98
CA GLY A 476 33.93 -9.47 -10.61
C GLY A 476 33.77 -9.72 -9.10
N LEU A 477 32.76 -9.09 -8.49
CA LEU A 477 32.39 -9.29 -7.09
C LEU A 477 31.50 -10.53 -6.93
N LEU A 478 31.90 -11.48 -6.10
CA LEU A 478 31.09 -12.65 -5.79
C LEU A 478 29.87 -12.30 -4.93
N LYS A 479 28.70 -12.85 -5.25
CA LYS A 479 27.44 -12.65 -4.50
C LYS A 479 27.57 -12.93 -3.01
N SER A 480 28.30 -13.98 -2.64
CA SER A 480 28.53 -14.37 -1.23
C SER A 480 29.35 -13.34 -0.43
N TYR A 481 30.04 -12.43 -1.10
CA TYR A 481 30.87 -11.38 -0.50
C TYR A 481 30.27 -9.98 -0.67
N GLN A 482 29.07 -9.86 -1.26
CA GLN A 482 28.43 -8.58 -1.59
C GLN A 482 28.26 -7.65 -0.38
N LYS A 483 27.94 -8.20 0.79
CA LYS A 483 27.68 -7.41 2.01
C LYS A 483 28.92 -6.65 2.52
N LYS A 484 30.11 -7.26 2.39
CA LYS A 484 31.39 -6.67 2.84
C LYS A 484 32.24 -6.13 1.69
N ARG A 485 31.86 -6.44 0.45
CA ARG A 485 32.54 -6.05 -0.80
C ARG A 485 34.00 -6.49 -0.86
N ASP A 486 34.34 -7.60 -0.22
CA ASP A 486 35.72 -8.08 0.00
C ASP A 486 36.01 -9.43 -0.67
N GLY A 487 35.32 -9.74 -1.77
CA GLY A 487 35.49 -10.99 -2.50
C GLY A 487 35.46 -10.84 -4.02
N TRP A 488 36.52 -10.26 -4.56
CA TRP A 488 36.72 -10.00 -5.98
C TRP A 488 37.59 -11.07 -6.64
N ILE A 489 37.24 -11.44 -7.87
CA ILE A 489 37.97 -12.41 -8.69
C ILE A 489 38.29 -11.79 -10.06
N ALA A 490 39.39 -12.21 -10.68
CA ALA A 490 39.75 -11.81 -12.03
C ALA A 490 38.88 -12.58 -13.05
N LEU A 491 38.14 -11.84 -13.88
CA LEU A 491 37.19 -12.44 -14.84
C LEU A 491 37.87 -13.03 -16.08
N ASP A 492 39.14 -12.70 -16.33
CA ASP A 492 39.94 -13.32 -17.39
C ASP A 492 40.08 -14.85 -17.22
N PHE A 493 39.88 -15.37 -16.00
CA PHE A 493 39.92 -16.80 -15.68
C PHE A 493 38.53 -17.43 -15.55
N ALA A 494 37.48 -16.72 -15.96
CA ALA A 494 36.10 -17.13 -15.81
C ALA A 494 35.36 -16.98 -17.15
N THR A 495 34.49 -17.93 -17.46
CA THR A 495 33.62 -17.85 -18.65
C THR A 495 32.21 -17.53 -18.23
N ARG A 496 31.64 -16.45 -18.74
CA ARG A 496 30.23 -16.11 -18.52
C ARG A 496 29.33 -17.20 -19.10
N ILE A 497 28.33 -17.63 -18.33
CA ILE A 497 27.34 -18.64 -18.72
C ILE A 497 25.92 -18.12 -18.64
#